data_AF-S8FE60-F1
#
_entry.id   AF-S8FE60-F1
#
_cell.length_a   1.000
_cell.length_b   1.000
_cell.length_c   1.000
_cell.angle_alpha   90.00
_cell.angle_beta   90.00
_cell.angle_gamma   90.00
#
_symmetry.space_group_name_H-M   'P 1'
#
loop_
_entity.id
_entity.type
_entity.pdbx_description
1 polymer ?
#
loop_
_entity_poly.entity_id
_entity_poly.type
_entity_poly.pdbx_seq_one_letter_code
_entity_poly.pdbx_strand_id
1 'polypeptide(L)'
;MGPDTLQVQPVLPPELCDIIFDHLRDDPQILAVCALVCRSWVPHSRSRQFHTLVLHHLSTQRQKLSLISDPSSTILSHVRHLVL
;
A
#
# COMPACT_ATOMS: atom_id res chain seq x y z
N MET A 1 40.30 17.42 0.53
CA MET A 1 38.99 18.01 0.25
C MET A 1 38.50 17.40 -1.06
N GLY A 2 38.00 16.16 -0.99
CA GLY A 2 37.46 15.46 -2.16
C GLY A 2 35.99 15.83 -2.31
N PRO A 3 35.45 15.93 -3.54
CA PRO A 3 34.06 16.27 -3.73
C PRO A 3 33.21 15.18 -3.07
N ASP A 4 32.38 15.59 -2.12
CA ASP A 4 31.29 14.78 -1.60
C ASP A 4 30.38 14.45 -2.79
N THR A 5 30.64 13.33 -3.45
CA THR A 5 29.70 12.71 -4.39
C THR A 5 28.47 12.36 -3.59
N LEU A 6 27.54 13.31 -3.49
CA LEU A 6 26.16 13.07 -3.09
C LEU A 6 25.63 11.99 -4.03
N GLN A 7 25.70 10.74 -3.59
CA GLN A 7 25.06 9.60 -4.24
C GLN A 7 23.56 9.88 -4.22
N VAL A 8 23.08 10.55 -5.27
CA VAL A 8 21.67 10.63 -5.58
C VAL A 8 21.27 9.20 -5.89
N GLN A 9 20.62 8.53 -4.94
CA GLN A 9 20.02 7.24 -5.24
C GLN A 9 19.09 7.42 -6.45
N PRO A 10 19.17 6.55 -7.46
CA PRO A 10 18.28 6.63 -8.59
C PRO A 10 16.85 6.48 -8.08
N VAL A 11 16.10 7.57 -8.11
CA VAL A 11 14.67 7.56 -7.81
C VAL A 11 13.98 7.02 -9.05
N LEU A 12 13.26 5.91 -8.89
CA LEU A 12 12.45 5.37 -9.98
C LEU A 12 11.39 6.43 -10.34
N PRO A 13 11.25 6.80 -11.63
CA PRO A 13 10.17 7.67 -12.08
C PRO A 13 8.80 7.14 -11.62
N PRO A 14 7.86 8.04 -11.25
CA PRO A 14 6.53 7.64 -10.78
C PRO A 14 5.77 6.83 -11.84
N GLU A 15 5.96 7.12 -13.12
CA GLU A 15 5.32 6.39 -14.23
C GLU A 15 5.73 4.91 -14.26
N LEU A 16 6.99 4.61 -13.93
CA LEU A 16 7.46 3.23 -13.83
C LEU A 16 6.93 2.54 -12.56
N CYS A 17 6.82 3.28 -11.45
CA CYS A 17 6.14 2.75 -10.26
C CYS A 17 4.69 2.37 -10.59
N ASP A 18 3.96 3.22 -11.32
CA ASP A 18 2.57 2.96 -11.67
C ASP A 18 2.40 1.73 -12.56
N ILE A 19 3.29 1.53 -13.54
CA ILE A 19 3.29 0.30 -14.37
C ILE A 19 3.51 -0.94 -13.51
N ILE A 20 4.50 -0.91 -12.60
CA ILE A 20 4.75 -2.03 -11.67
C ILE A 20 3.49 -2.33 -10.87
N PHE A 21 2.89 -1.31 -10.27
CA PHE A 21 1.72 -1.51 -9.43
C PHE A 21 0.45 -1.87 -10.21
N ASP A 22 0.35 -1.52 -11.50
CA ASP A 22 -0.73 -1.99 -12.37
C ASP A 22 -0.65 -3.49 -12.65
N HIS A 23 0.56 -4.04 -12.80
CA HIS A 23 0.77 -5.48 -12.93
C HIS A 23 0.51 -6.27 -11.64
N LEU A 24 0.53 -5.60 -10.48
CA LEU A 24 0.36 -6.22 -9.16
C LEU A 24 -1.07 -6.08 -8.60
N ARG A 25 -2.01 -5.55 -9.39
CA ARG A 25 -3.35 -5.17 -8.92
C ARG A 25 -4.13 -6.32 -8.29
N ASP A 26 -3.93 -7.55 -8.77
CA ASP A 26 -4.69 -8.73 -8.36
C ASP A 26 -4.00 -9.55 -7.26
N ASP A 27 -2.81 -9.14 -6.80
CA ASP A 27 -2.06 -9.82 -5.74
C ASP A 27 -1.81 -8.93 -4.52
N PRO A 28 -2.72 -8.93 -3.53
CA PRO A 28 -2.58 -8.13 -2.32
C PRO A 28 -1.41 -8.59 -1.42
N GLN A 29 -0.91 -9.82 -1.58
CA GLN A 29 0.25 -10.30 -0.83
C GLN A 29 1.53 -9.65 -1.37
N ILE A 30 1.67 -9.58 -2.70
CA ILE A 30 2.81 -8.91 -3.32
C ILE A 30 2.79 -7.40 -3.03
N LEU A 31 1.61 -6.75 -3.07
CA LEU A 31 1.48 -5.34 -2.69
C LEU A 31 1.96 -5.07 -1.25
N ALA A 32 1.70 -5.99 -0.31
CA ALA A 32 2.19 -5.87 1.06
C ALA A 32 3.73 -5.94 1.14
N VAL A 33 4.36 -6.79 0.32
CA VAL A 33 5.82 -6.89 0.22
C VAL A 33 6.41 -5.62 -0.41
N CYS A 34 5.78 -5.07 -1.45
CA CYS A 34 6.21 -3.82 -2.09
C CYS A 34 6.22 -2.63 -1.11
N ALA A 35 5.29 -2.60 -0.15
CA ALA A 35 5.27 -1.57 0.89
C ALA A 35 6.50 -1.60 1.82
N LEU A 36 7.26 -2.71 1.84
CA LEU A 36 8.46 -2.88 2.66
C LEU A 36 9.76 -2.55 1.91
N VAL A 37 9.72 -2.36 0.58
CA VAL A 37 10.91 -2.12 -0.25
C VAL A 37 11.51 -0.74 0.04
N CYS A 38 10.70 0.32 0.01
CA CYS A 38 11.14 1.68 0.31
C CYS A 38 9.96 2.59 0.70
N ARG A 39 10.27 3.74 1.30
CA ARG A 39 9.24 4.69 1.81
C ARG A 39 8.36 5.28 0.70
N SER A 40 8.88 5.50 -0.51
CA SER A 40 8.10 6.05 -1.63
C SER A 40 7.07 5.07 -2.19
N TRP A 41 7.27 3.77 -1.98
CA TRP A 41 6.35 2.72 -2.43
C TRP A 41 5.19 2.46 -1.46
N VAL A 42 5.33 2.87 -0.19
CA VAL A 42 4.28 2.73 0.83
C VAL A 42 2.94 3.34 0.40
N PRO A 43 2.84 4.63 -0.01
CA PRO A 43 1.55 5.21 -0.38
C PRO A 43 0.90 4.52 -1.58
N HIS A 44 1.70 4.15 -2.60
CA HIS A 44 1.21 3.45 -3.79
C HIS A 44 0.70 2.04 -3.45
N SER A 45 1.49 1.27 -2.71
CA SER A 45 1.16 -0.09 -2.29
C SER A 45 -0.10 -0.12 -1.43
N ARG A 46 -0.16 0.74 -0.40
CA ARG A 46 -1.30 0.81 0.53
C ARG A 46 -2.58 1.29 -0.16
N SER A 47 -2.48 2.28 -1.04
CA SER A 47 -3.64 2.77 -1.81
C SER A 47 -4.30 1.64 -2.58
N ARG A 48 -3.51 0.82 -3.29
CA ARG A 48 -4.03 -0.31 -4.08
C ARG A 48 -4.46 -1.48 -3.20
N GLN A 49 -3.69 -1.82 -2.18
CA GLN A 49 -3.98 -2.93 -1.27
C GLN A 49 -5.28 -2.73 -0.50
N PHE A 50 -5.56 -1.50 -0.05
CA PHE A 50 -6.75 -1.19 0.73
C PHE A 50 -7.88 -0.56 -0.10
N HIS A 51 -7.68 -0.39 -1.42
CA HIS A 51 -8.69 0.17 -2.33
C HIS A 51 -10.03 -0.57 -2.22
N THR A 52 -9.96 -1.91 -2.22
CA THR A 52 -11.13 -2.80 -2.11
C THR A 52 -10.93 -3.74 -0.94
N LEU A 53 -11.76 -3.63 0.09
CA LEU A 53 -11.77 -4.54 1.23
C LEU A 53 -12.93 -5.52 1.11
N VAL A 54 -12.61 -6.81 1.07
CA VAL A 54 -13.60 -7.89 1.02
C VAL A 54 -13.72 -8.55 2.40
N LEU A 55 -14.94 -8.63 2.92
CA LEU A 55 -15.26 -9.06 4.27
C LEU A 55 -16.24 -10.25 4.28
N HIS A 56 -15.77 -11.42 3.85
CA HIS A 56 -16.60 -12.63 3.70
C HIS A 56 -17.34 -13.12 4.96
N HIS A 57 -16.83 -12.84 6.17
CA HIS A 57 -17.46 -13.32 7.42
C HIS A 57 -17.18 -12.36 8.59
N LEU A 58 -18.08 -11.41 8.82
CA LEU A 58 -17.94 -10.32 9.79
C LEU A 58 -17.67 -10.82 11.22
N SER A 59 -18.26 -11.95 11.62
CA SER A 59 -18.08 -12.48 12.98
C SER A 59 -16.68 -13.04 13.25
N THR A 60 -16.00 -13.55 12.20
CA THR A 60 -14.60 -14.03 12.27
C THR A 60 -13.60 -12.91 12.00
N GLN A 61 -13.96 -11.88 11.22
CA GLN A 61 -13.08 -10.77 10.85
C GLN A 61 -13.17 -9.57 11.81
N ARG A 62 -13.60 -9.77 13.07
CA ARG A 62 -13.75 -8.70 14.06
C ARG A 62 -12.51 -7.83 14.25
N GLN A 63 -11.32 -8.43 14.20
CA GLN A 63 -10.05 -7.70 14.29
C GLN A 63 -9.82 -6.77 13.09
N LYS A 64 -10.18 -7.18 11.87
CA LYS A 64 -10.10 -6.29 10.70
C LYS A 64 -11.11 -5.15 10.82
N LEU A 65 -12.33 -5.47 11.27
CA LEU A 65 -13.37 -4.45 11.48
C LEU A 65 -12.95 -3.43 12.54
N SER A 66 -12.40 -3.87 13.67
CA SER A 66 -11.93 -2.95 14.71
C SER A 66 -10.83 -2.01 14.19
N LEU A 67 -9.92 -2.51 13.33
CA LEU A 67 -8.90 -1.68 12.71
C LEU A 67 -9.47 -0.68 11.70
N ILE A 68 -10.57 -0.98 11.01
CA ILE A 68 -11.21 -0.04 10.08
C ILE A 68 -12.01 1.03 10.84
N SER A 69 -12.65 0.63 11.93
CA SER A 69 -13.48 1.52 12.77
C SER A 69 -12.67 2.39 13.73
N ASP A 70 -11.37 2.13 13.92
CA ASP A 70 -10.50 2.93 14.78
C ASP A 70 -10.19 4.29 14.11
N PRO A 71 -10.47 5.43 14.78
CA PRO A 71 -10.22 6.76 14.23
C PRO A 71 -8.73 7.09 14.00
N SER A 72 -7.82 6.35 14.63
CA SER A 72 -6.37 6.48 14.41
C SER A 72 -5.86 5.63 13.24
N SER A 73 -6.73 4.79 12.66
CA SER A 73 -6.34 3.88 11.59
C SER A 73 -6.07 4.61 10.28
N THR A 74 -4.88 4.36 9.74
CA THR A 74 -4.48 4.82 8.40
C THR A 74 -5.00 3.92 7.28
N ILE A 75 -5.77 2.87 7.59
CA ILE A 75 -6.35 1.96 6.59
C ILE A 75 -7.56 2.63 5.93
N LEU A 76 -8.45 3.23 6.74
CA LEU A 76 -9.74 3.75 6.29
C LEU A 76 -9.60 4.83 5.20
N SER A 77 -8.56 5.66 5.26
CA SER A 77 -8.31 6.72 4.26
C SER A 77 -8.01 6.19 2.85
N HIS A 78 -7.67 4.90 2.72
CA HIS A 78 -7.36 4.27 1.44
C HIS A 78 -8.51 3.39 0.92
N VAL A 79 -9.57 3.19 1.70
CA VAL A 79 -10.72 2.34 1.32
C VAL A 79 -11.64 3.10 0.37
N ARG A 80 -11.88 2.53 -0.82
CA ARG A 80 -12.81 3.05 -1.83
C ARG A 80 -14.03 2.15 -2.02
N HIS A 81 -13.81 0.84 -1.92
CA HIS A 81 -14.87 -0.16 -2.04
C HIS A 81 -14.81 -1.11 -0.84
N LEU A 82 -15.98 -1.36 -0.25
CA LEU A 82 -16.16 -2.35 0.79
C LEU A 82 -17.16 -3.38 0.27
N VAL A 83 -16.72 -4.63 0.19
CA VAL A 83 -17.51 -5.77 -0.27
C VAL A 83 -17.77 -6.67 0.93
N LEU A 84 -19.04 -7.01 1.15
CA LEU A 84 -19.50 -7.85 2.24
C LEU A 84 -19.76 -9.27 1.73
#